data_AF-A0AAD4VFW7-F1
#
_entry.id   AF-A0AAD4VFW7-F1
#
_cell.length_a   1.000
_cell.length_b   1.000
_cell.length_c   1.000
_cell.angle_alpha   90.00
_cell.angle_beta   90.00
_cell.angle_gamma   90.00
#
_symmetry.space_group_name_H-M   'P 1'
#
loop_
_entity.id
_entity.type
_entity.pdbx_description
1 polymer ?
#
loop_
_entity_poly.entity_id
_entity_poly.type
_entity_poly.pdbx_seq_one_letter_code
_entity_poly.pdbx_strand_id
1 'polypeptide(L)'
;MHLIVVWVIEWWRCRWRCGYFVSVKRKLQTDDILPSLGDQGVHQLYPKGPNIDFTKELRSLNRELQLHILELADILVERPSQYARRVEDISLIFKNLHHLLNSLRPHQARATLIHILELQIQRCKQAVEDIKRRIEEARRLLKESIGTLEDTNASFVLK
;
A
#
# COMPACT_ATOMS: atom_id res chain seq x y z
N MET A 1 -28.98 -8.55 2.10
CA MET A 1 -27.73 -8.99 2.77
C MET A 1 -26.70 -9.60 1.82
N HIS A 2 -27.06 -10.49 0.89
CA HIS A 2 -26.10 -11.08 -0.07
C HIS A 2 -25.32 -10.06 -0.90
N LEU A 3 -25.97 -8.97 -1.34
CA LEU A 3 -25.31 -7.97 -2.19
C LEU A 3 -24.22 -7.17 -1.47
N ILE A 4 -24.33 -6.93 -0.15
CA ILE A 4 -23.34 -6.15 0.62
C ILE A 4 -22.14 -7.03 0.96
N VAL A 5 -22.37 -8.29 1.33
CA VAL A 5 -21.29 -9.23 1.66
C VAL A 5 -20.54 -9.66 0.39
N VAL A 6 -21.24 -9.86 -0.73
CA VAL A 6 -20.61 -10.10 -2.04
C VAL A 6 -19.86 -8.85 -2.53
N TRP A 7 -20.40 -7.64 -2.35
CA TRP A 7 -19.66 -6.42 -2.64
C TRP A 7 -18.41 -6.27 -1.80
N VAL A 8 -18.48 -6.48 -0.48
CA VAL A 8 -17.32 -6.33 0.41
C VAL A 8 -16.27 -7.40 0.12
N ILE A 9 -16.67 -8.65 -0.16
CA ILE A 9 -15.75 -9.75 -0.46
C ILE A 9 -15.15 -9.62 -1.87
N GLU A 10 -15.93 -9.32 -2.91
CA GLU A 10 -15.40 -9.12 -4.27
C GLU A 10 -14.52 -7.89 -4.35
N TRP A 11 -14.84 -6.81 -3.62
CA TRP A 11 -14.02 -5.61 -3.58
C TRP A 11 -12.74 -5.79 -2.77
N TRP A 12 -12.77 -6.54 -1.65
CA TRP A 12 -11.56 -6.99 -0.95
C TRP A 12 -10.70 -7.93 -1.81
N ARG A 13 -11.32 -8.87 -2.52
CA ARG A 13 -10.64 -9.86 -3.37
C ARG A 13 -10.01 -9.24 -4.60
N CYS A 14 -10.60 -8.20 -5.18
CA CYS A 14 -10.07 -7.51 -6.35
C CYS A 14 -8.91 -6.54 -6.02
N ARG A 15 -8.72 -6.16 -4.74
CA ARG A 15 -7.72 -5.15 -4.36
C ARG A 15 -6.55 -5.65 -3.51
N TRP A 16 -6.67 -6.74 -2.74
CA TRP A 16 -5.57 -7.31 -1.96
C TRP A 16 -4.53 -8.10 -2.77
N ARG A 17 -4.79 -8.41 -4.04
CA ARG A 17 -3.80 -9.02 -4.94
C ARG A 17 -2.75 -8.03 -5.47
N CYS A 18 -2.89 -6.73 -5.18
CA CYS A 18 -1.96 -5.70 -5.62
C CYS A 18 -0.96 -5.32 -4.49
N GLY A 19 -0.33 -6.33 -3.89
CA GLY A 19 0.92 -6.16 -3.13
C GLY A 19 2.16 -5.97 -4.03
N TYR A 20 1.97 -6.07 -5.35
CA TYR A 20 2.95 -5.75 -6.38
C TYR A 20 2.27 -4.85 -7.40
N PHE A 21 2.48 -3.54 -7.32
CA PHE A 21 2.03 -2.62 -8.36
C PHE A 21 3.01 -2.71 -9.54
N VAL A 22 2.80 -3.69 -10.42
CA VAL A 22 3.30 -3.63 -11.79
C VAL A 22 2.09 -3.49 -12.71
N SER A 23 1.89 -2.30 -13.27
CA SER A 23 1.70 -2.15 -14.72
C SER A 23 1.47 -0.71 -15.16
N VAL A 24 2.37 -0.25 -16.03
CA VAL A 24 2.09 0.12 -17.43
C VAL A 24 0.74 0.79 -17.70
N LYS A 25 0.85 2.05 -18.17
CA LYS A 25 -0.09 2.79 -19.04
C LYS A 25 -1.58 2.48 -18.81
N ARG A 26 -2.15 3.07 -17.77
CA ARG A 26 -3.55 3.50 -17.83
C ARG A 26 -3.66 4.83 -17.10
N LYS A 27 -3.99 5.90 -17.84
CA LYS A 27 -4.42 7.17 -17.24
C LYS A 27 -5.75 6.88 -16.56
N LEU A 28 -5.71 6.50 -15.29
CA LEU A 28 -6.87 6.57 -14.41
C LEU A 28 -6.95 8.02 -13.96
N GLN A 29 -7.76 8.82 -14.67
CA GLN A 29 -8.33 10.01 -14.04
C GLN A 29 -9.31 9.47 -12.99
N THR A 30 -8.88 9.41 -11.74
CA THR A 30 -9.80 9.27 -10.61
C THR A 30 -9.85 10.64 -9.96
N ASP A 31 -11.01 11.30 -10.01
CA ASP A 31 -11.29 12.36 -9.06
C ASP A 31 -11.17 11.74 -7.66
N ASP A 32 -10.08 12.07 -6.97
CA ASP A 32 -9.64 11.46 -5.70
C ASP A 32 -10.52 11.83 -4.49
N ILE A 33 -11.68 12.45 -4.74
CA ILE A 33 -12.58 12.95 -3.71
C ILE A 33 -13.59 11.85 -3.38
N LEU A 34 -13.36 11.16 -2.26
CA LEU A 34 -14.32 10.20 -1.72
C LEU A 34 -15.63 10.95 -1.38
N PRO A 35 -16.79 10.54 -1.91
CA PRO A 35 -18.08 11.15 -1.56
C PRO A 35 -18.32 11.04 -0.05
N SER A 36 -19.00 12.04 0.53
CA SER A 36 -19.28 12.02 1.96
C SER A 36 -20.27 10.88 2.30
N LEU A 37 -20.29 10.44 3.56
CA LEU A 37 -21.29 9.46 4.01
C LEU A 37 -22.72 10.02 3.92
N GLY A 38 -22.89 11.32 4.14
CA GLY A 38 -24.19 12.00 4.03
C GLY A 38 -24.76 11.93 2.61
N ASP A 39 -23.93 12.11 1.59
CA ASP A 39 -24.33 12.03 0.18
C ASP A 39 -24.75 10.59 -0.22
N GLN A 40 -24.27 9.60 0.53
CA GLN A 40 -24.60 8.19 0.36
C GLN A 40 -25.83 7.76 1.18
N GLY A 41 -26.47 8.68 1.90
CA GLY A 41 -27.58 8.38 2.80
C GLY A 41 -27.16 7.57 4.03
N VAL A 42 -25.88 7.62 4.42
CA VAL A 42 -25.34 6.87 5.56
C VAL A 42 -25.05 7.83 6.70
N HIS A 43 -25.52 7.49 7.91
CA HIS A 43 -25.21 8.25 9.10
C HIS A 43 -23.74 8.10 9.48
N GLN A 44 -23.06 9.23 9.70
CA GLN A 44 -21.66 9.27 10.04
C GLN A 44 -21.47 9.18 11.56
N LEU A 45 -20.70 8.18 12.02
CA LEU A 45 -20.52 7.84 13.44
C LEU A 45 -19.27 8.48 14.08
N TYR A 46 -18.40 9.10 13.30
CA TYR A 46 -17.17 9.75 13.75
C TYR A 46 -17.21 11.27 13.49
N PRO A 47 -16.47 12.10 14.23
CA PRO A 47 -16.54 13.55 14.13
C PRO A 47 -16.23 14.07 12.71
N LYS A 48 -16.99 15.08 12.28
CA LYS A 48 -16.75 15.82 11.04
C LYS A 48 -15.71 16.91 11.32
N GLY A 49 -14.51 16.79 10.77
CA GLY A 49 -13.48 17.82 10.94
C GLY A 49 -12.24 17.58 10.08
N PRO A 50 -11.38 18.60 9.91
CA PRO A 50 -10.16 18.49 9.12
C PRO A 50 -9.04 17.71 9.81
N ASN A 51 -9.11 17.51 11.13
CA ASN A 51 -8.08 16.82 11.92
C ASN A 51 -8.65 15.55 12.58
N ILE A 52 -9.06 14.58 11.75
CA ILE A 52 -9.55 13.29 12.23
C ILE A 52 -8.34 12.39 12.53
N ASP A 53 -8.24 11.91 13.77
CA ASP A 53 -7.32 10.82 14.11
C ASP A 53 -7.91 9.49 13.64
N PHE A 54 -7.59 9.11 12.41
CA PHE A 54 -8.07 7.87 11.80
C PHE A 54 -7.79 6.62 12.65
N THR A 55 -6.66 6.57 13.36
CA THR A 55 -6.29 5.40 14.17
C THR A 55 -7.22 5.26 15.36
N LYS A 56 -7.50 6.38 16.04
CA LYS A 56 -8.43 6.43 17.16
C LYS A 56 -9.86 6.08 16.72
N GLU A 57 -10.35 6.68 15.64
CA GLU A 57 -11.71 6.47 15.16
C GLU A 57 -11.95 5.05 14.64
N LEU A 58 -11.01 4.50 13.85
CA LEU A 58 -11.08 3.10 13.41
C LEU A 58 -11.11 2.13 14.60
N ARG A 59 -10.31 2.40 15.64
CA ARG A 59 -10.29 1.59 16.86
C ARG A 59 -11.59 1.71 17.65
N SER A 60 -12.16 2.91 17.73
CA SER A 60 -13.44 3.17 18.39
C SER A 60 -14.57 2.40 17.72
N LEU A 61 -14.73 2.56 16.40
CA LEU A 61 -15.75 1.86 15.62
C LEU A 61 -15.57 0.34 15.65
N ASN A 62 -14.32 -0.15 15.68
CA ASN A 62 -14.07 -1.59 15.80
C ASN A 62 -14.50 -2.15 17.16
N ARG A 63 -14.34 -1.38 18.25
CA ARG A 63 -14.84 -1.77 19.57
C ARG A 63 -16.36 -1.77 19.62
N GLU A 64 -16.99 -0.76 19.02
CA GLU A 64 -18.45 -0.66 18.89
C GLU A 64 -19.01 -1.83 18.07
N LEU A 65 -18.36 -2.18 16.96
CA LEU A 65 -18.71 -3.33 16.14
C LEU A 65 -18.65 -4.64 16.94
N GLN A 66 -17.59 -4.85 17.72
CA GLN A 66 -17.44 -6.04 18.56
C GLN A 66 -18.57 -6.13 19.59
N LEU A 67 -18.94 -5.02 20.23
CA LEU A 67 -20.06 -4.98 21.16
C LEU A 67 -21.37 -5.38 20.49
N HIS A 68 -21.68 -4.83 19.31
CA HIS A 68 -22.90 -5.19 18.59
C HIS A 68 -22.94 -6.64 18.09
N ILE A 69 -21.78 -7.23 17.79
CA ILE A 69 -21.69 -8.67 17.46
C ILE A 69 -22.02 -9.53 18.69
N LEU A 70 -21.53 -9.16 19.88
CA LEU A 70 -21.87 -9.85 21.12
C LEU A 70 -23.37 -9.71 21.44
N GLU A 71 -23.91 -8.50 21.36
CA GLU A 71 -25.34 -8.26 21.57
C GLU A 71 -26.20 -9.01 20.54
N LEU A 72 -25.72 -9.18 19.31
CA LEU A 72 -26.39 -10.00 18.31
C LEU A 72 -26.43 -11.47 18.74
N ALA A 73 -25.32 -12.00 19.28
CA ALA A 73 -25.29 -13.37 19.79
C ALA A 73 -26.32 -13.57 20.91
N ASP A 74 -26.42 -12.62 21.84
CA ASP A 74 -27.41 -12.67 22.93
C ASP A 74 -28.86 -12.63 22.39
N ILE A 75 -29.14 -11.73 21.43
CA ILE A 75 -30.46 -11.61 20.79
C ILE A 75 -30.83 -12.90 20.05
N LEU A 76 -29.89 -13.55 19.38
CA LEU A 76 -30.16 -14.80 18.67
C LEU A 76 -30.54 -15.95 19.61
N VAL A 77 -30.05 -15.93 20.85
CA VAL A 77 -30.41 -16.92 21.88
C VAL A 77 -31.74 -16.57 22.55
N GLU A 78 -31.93 -15.33 22.98
CA GLU A 78 -33.12 -14.93 23.76
C GLU A 78 -34.34 -14.59 22.90
N ARG A 79 -34.14 -13.86 21.80
CA ARG A 79 -35.21 -13.21 21.00
C ARG A 79 -34.85 -13.16 19.52
N PRO A 80 -34.81 -14.30 18.83
CA PRO A 80 -34.30 -14.39 17.45
C PRO A 80 -35.11 -13.56 16.45
N SER A 81 -36.35 -13.16 16.75
CA SER A 81 -37.16 -12.28 15.88
C SER A 81 -36.62 -10.84 15.77
N GLN A 82 -35.77 -10.41 16.69
CA GLN A 82 -35.28 -9.02 16.76
C GLN A 82 -33.90 -8.82 16.12
N TYR A 83 -33.29 -9.87 15.55
CA TYR A 83 -31.93 -9.82 15.01
C TYR A 83 -31.74 -8.78 13.89
N ALA A 84 -32.79 -8.54 13.09
CA ALA A 84 -32.71 -7.69 11.90
C ALA A 84 -32.24 -6.27 12.22
N ARG A 85 -32.77 -5.67 13.29
CA ARG A 85 -32.37 -4.33 13.75
C ARG A 85 -30.89 -4.28 14.12
N ARG A 86 -30.40 -5.30 14.82
CA ARG A 86 -28.98 -5.36 15.22
C ARG A 86 -28.05 -5.52 14.02
N VAL A 87 -28.47 -6.28 13.01
CA VAL A 87 -27.73 -6.43 11.75
C VAL A 87 -27.66 -5.11 10.97
N GLU A 88 -28.71 -4.27 11.03
CA GLU A 88 -28.69 -2.92 10.45
C GLU A 88 -27.67 -2.01 11.14
N ASP A 89 -27.61 -2.02 12.48
CA ASP A 89 -26.62 -1.27 13.26
C ASP A 89 -25.18 -1.71 12.91
N ILE A 90 -24.95 -3.02 12.86
CA ILE A 90 -23.66 -3.59 12.42
C ILE A 90 -23.31 -3.12 10.99
N SER A 91 -24.28 -3.14 10.08
CA SER A 91 -24.09 -2.69 8.70
C SER A 91 -23.73 -1.21 8.62
N LEU A 92 -24.29 -0.38 9.50
CA LEU A 92 -23.97 1.04 9.60
C LEU A 92 -22.51 1.25 10.05
N ILE A 93 -22.07 0.52 11.07
CA ILE A 93 -20.68 0.60 11.55
C ILE A 93 -19.69 0.16 10.47
N PHE A 94 -19.99 -0.91 9.73
CA PHE A 94 -19.16 -1.35 8.61
C PHE A 94 -19.03 -0.29 7.50
N LYS A 95 -20.12 0.39 7.14
CA LYS A 95 -20.06 1.48 6.15
C LYS A 95 -19.15 2.62 6.61
N ASN A 96 -19.21 2.97 7.90
CA ASN A 96 -18.37 4.01 8.50
C ASN A 96 -16.88 3.60 8.54
N LEU A 97 -16.58 2.38 9.00
CA LEU A 97 -15.22 1.82 8.98
C LEU A 97 -14.64 1.83 7.56
N HIS A 98 -15.43 1.39 6.58
CA HIS A 98 -15.00 1.35 5.19
C HIS A 98 -14.72 2.75 4.63
N HIS A 99 -15.53 3.74 4.97
CA HIS A 99 -15.30 5.13 4.57
C HIS A 99 -13.98 5.69 5.13
N LEU A 100 -13.70 5.47 6.43
CA LEU A 100 -12.44 5.87 7.05
C LEU A 100 -11.22 5.20 6.39
N LEU A 101 -11.30 3.89 6.12
CA LEU A 101 -10.24 3.17 5.41
C LEU A 101 -10.02 3.71 3.99
N ASN A 102 -11.11 4.04 3.29
CA ASN A 102 -11.02 4.61 1.95
C ASN A 102 -10.39 6.00 1.93
N SER A 103 -10.64 6.79 2.97
CA SER A 103 -10.03 8.11 3.18
C SER A 103 -8.51 8.02 3.40
N LEU A 104 -7.99 6.89 3.87
CA LEU A 104 -6.55 6.66 4.06
C LEU A 104 -5.81 6.25 2.78
N ARG A 105 -6.51 5.87 1.69
CA ARG A 105 -5.88 5.38 0.45
C ARG A 105 -4.90 6.37 -0.20
N PRO A 106 -5.19 7.69 -0.26
CA PRO A 106 -4.23 8.66 -0.81
C PRO A 106 -2.92 8.72 0.00
N HIS A 107 -3.01 8.63 1.34
CA HIS A 107 -1.83 8.57 2.20
C HIS A 107 -0.99 7.31 1.95
N GLN A 108 -1.66 6.16 1.81
CA GLN A 108 -1.00 4.89 1.47
C GLN A 108 -0.29 4.98 0.12
N ALA A 109 -0.95 5.51 -0.92
CA ALA A 109 -0.34 5.67 -2.24
C ALA A 109 0.92 6.54 -2.20
N ARG A 110 0.90 7.63 -1.43
CA ARG A 110 2.08 8.48 -1.21
C ARG A 110 3.21 7.74 -0.51
N ALA A 111 2.92 7.00 0.56
CA ALA A 111 3.92 6.20 1.28
C ALA A 111 4.54 5.12 0.36
N THR A 112 3.72 4.46 -0.46
CA THR A 112 4.21 3.50 -1.47
C THR A 112 5.09 4.18 -2.51
N LEU A 113 4.71 5.37 -3.00
CA LEU A 113 5.52 6.11 -3.96
C LEU A 113 6.89 6.50 -3.37
N ILE A 114 6.91 6.99 -2.13
CA ILE A 114 8.15 7.32 -1.43
C ILE A 114 9.05 6.10 -1.35
N HIS A 115 8.50 4.96 -0.91
CA HIS A 115 9.27 3.71 -0.81
C HIS A 115 9.85 3.26 -2.17
N ILE A 116 9.08 3.37 -3.25
CA ILE A 116 9.56 3.06 -4.61
C ILE A 116 10.71 3.98 -5.00
N LEU A 117 10.60 5.28 -4.74
CA LEU A 117 11.66 6.26 -5.05
C LEU A 117 12.93 5.99 -4.24
N GLU A 118 12.81 5.65 -2.96
CA GLU A 118 13.95 5.25 -2.13
C GLU A 118 14.68 4.04 -2.71
N LEU A 119 13.93 3.02 -3.15
CA LEU A 119 14.50 1.84 -3.81
C LEU A 119 15.20 2.20 -5.13
N GLN A 120 14.66 3.13 -5.91
CA GLN A 120 15.28 3.60 -7.14
C GLN A 120 16.61 4.33 -6.85
N ILE A 121 16.65 5.17 -5.82
CA ILE A 121 17.89 5.85 -5.40
C ILE A 121 18.94 4.82 -4.99
N GLN A 122 18.56 3.81 -4.20
CA GLN A 122 19.49 2.76 -3.78
C GLN A 122 20.05 1.96 -4.96
N ARG A 123 19.20 1.59 -5.93
CA ARG A 123 19.65 0.91 -7.16
C ARG A 123 20.62 1.78 -7.97
N CYS A 124 20.35 3.07 -8.07
CA CYS A 124 21.23 4.01 -8.77
C CYS A 124 22.60 4.09 -8.09
N LYS A 125 22.64 4.19 -6.76
CA LYS A 125 23.89 4.19 -5.99
C LYS A 125 24.70 2.90 -6.20
N GLN A 126 24.04 1.75 -6.14
CA GLN A 126 24.67 0.44 -6.40
C GLN A 126 25.25 0.37 -7.82
N ALA A 127 24.49 0.79 -8.83
CA ALA A 127 24.95 0.81 -10.20
C ALA A 127 26.17 1.73 -10.40
N VAL A 128 26.19 2.90 -9.76
CA VAL A 128 27.34 3.81 -9.80
C VAL A 128 28.58 3.17 -9.18
N GLU A 129 28.46 2.54 -8.02
CA GLU A 129 29.60 1.86 -7.38
C GLU A 129 30.08 0.65 -8.20
N ASP A 130 29.17 -0.10 -8.81
CA ASP A 130 29.54 -1.18 -9.73
C ASP A 130 30.30 -0.67 -10.96
N ILE A 131 29.87 0.46 -11.54
CA ILE A 131 30.57 1.09 -12.67
C ILE A 131 31.97 1.55 -12.23
N LYS A 132 32.09 2.21 -11.08
CA LYS A 132 33.40 2.64 -10.55
C LYS A 132 34.35 1.46 -10.35
N ARG A 133 33.85 0.35 -9.78
CA ARG A 133 34.63 -0.87 -9.60
C ARG A 133 35.14 -1.43 -10.93
N ARG A 134 34.26 -1.52 -11.93
CA ARG A 134 34.63 -1.99 -13.29
C ARG A 134 35.64 -1.08 -13.98
N ILE A 135 35.54 0.24 -13.81
CA ILE A 135 36.52 1.20 -14.36
C ILE A 135 37.90 0.96 -13.73
N GLU A 136 37.96 0.76 -12.42
CA GLU A 136 39.23 0.51 -11.72
C GLU A 136 39.85 -0.83 -12.16
N GLU A 137 39.04 -1.88 -12.28
CA GLU A 137 39.46 -3.18 -12.81
C GLU A 137 40.03 -3.05 -14.24
N ALA A 138 39.33 -2.33 -15.13
CA ALA A 138 39.78 -2.10 -16.49
C ALA A 138 41.08 -1.29 -16.54
N ARG A 139 41.23 -0.26 -15.71
CA ARG A 139 42.46 0.53 -15.59
C ARG A 139 43.64 -0.31 -15.12
N ARG A 140 43.42 -1.18 -14.12
CA ARG A 140 44.44 -2.10 -13.63
C ARG A 140 44.91 -3.05 -14.74
N LEU A 141 43.97 -3.69 -15.45
CA LEU A 141 44.29 -4.60 -16.56
C LEU A 141 45.03 -3.91 -17.71
N LEU A 142 44.64 -2.68 -18.05
CA LEU A 142 45.34 -1.88 -19.06
C LEU A 142 46.78 -1.58 -18.63
N LYS A 143 46.99 -1.20 -17.37
CA LYS A 143 48.33 -0.92 -16.81
C LYS A 143 49.22 -2.16 -16.82
N GLU A 144 48.69 -3.31 -16.42
CA GLU A 144 49.39 -4.60 -16.46
C GLU A 144 49.78 -4.99 -17.90
N SER A 145 48.86 -4.79 -18.85
CA SER A 145 49.11 -5.10 -20.27
C SER A 145 50.18 -4.19 -20.87
N ILE A 146 50.16 -2.89 -20.55
CA ILE A 146 51.18 -1.93 -21.00
C ILE A 146 52.56 -2.30 -20.43
N GLY A 147 52.66 -2.61 -19.14
CA GLY A 147 53.92 -3.04 -18.53
C GLY A 147 54.49 -4.30 -19.20
N THR A 148 53.63 -5.29 -19.49
CA THR A 148 54.04 -6.51 -20.20
C THR A 148 54.59 -6.21 -21.60
N LEU A 149 53.99 -5.25 -22.33
CA LEU A 149 54.48 -4.84 -23.64
C LEU A 149 55.82 -4.11 -23.57
N GLU A 150 56.02 -3.24 -22.59
CA GLU A 150 57.30 -2.55 -22.34
C GLU A 150 58.42 -3.55 -22.03
N ASP A 151 58.15 -4.54 -21.18
CA ASP A 151 59.11 -5.61 -20.85
C ASP A 151 59.47 -6.47 -22.07
N THR A 152 58.47 -6.79 -22.91
CA THR A 152 58.69 -7.56 -24.14
C THR A 152 59.52 -6.78 -25.16
N ASN A 153 59.27 -5.48 -25.28
CA ASN A 153 60.01 -4.61 -26.20
C ASN A 153 61.46 -4.40 -25.74
N ALA A 154 61.70 -4.28 -24.43
CA ALA A 154 63.05 -4.24 -23.86
C ALA A 154 63.83 -5.55 -24.11
N SER A 155 63.16 -6.71 -24.05
CA SER A 155 63.75 -8.01 -24.40
C SER A 155 64.08 -8.14 -25.90
N PHE A 156 63.33 -7.48 -26.79
CA PHE A 156 63.58 -7.49 -28.23
C PHE A 156 64.77 -6.59 -28.63
N VAL A 157 64.97 -5.46 -27.94
CA VAL A 157 66.07 -4.52 -28.21
C VAL A 157 67.44 -5.05 -27.73
N LEU A 158 67.46 -5.99 -26.77
CA LEU A 158 68.68 -6.62 -26.23
C LEU A 158 69.12 -7.88 -27.01
N LYS A 159 68.49 -8.20 -28.15
CA LYS A 159 68.80 -9.34 -29.02
C LYS A 159 69.23 -8.86 -30.39
#